data_AF-A0A0F2LRY7-F1
#
_entry.id   AF-A0A0F2LRY7-F1
#
_cell.length_a   1.000
_cell.length_b   1.000
_cell.length_c   1.000
_cell.angle_alpha   90.00
_cell.angle_beta   90.00
_cell.angle_gamma   90.00
#
_symmetry.space_group_name_H-M   'P 1'
#
loop_
_entity.id
_entity.type
_entity.pdbx_description
1 polymer ?
#
loop_
_entity_poly.entity_id
_entity_poly.type
_entity_poly.pdbx_seq_one_letter_code
_entity_poly.pdbx_strand_id
1 'polypeptide(L)'
;MRVISLEILTAFLLLGLDAEIEVELENQEGIATWRIRDMLRGEVDTSTDVKILEAVEKGADTISDVARATKYPVATVWRKVNRLADEGYLTKDGDKSLQLTTKGKIFIKLYSYE
;
A
#
# COMPACT_ATOMS: atom_id res chain seq x y z
N MET A 1 -26.74 -11.68 8.69
CA MET A 1 -26.53 -11.95 7.25
C MET A 1 -25.05 -11.78 6.84
N ARG A 2 -24.10 -12.28 7.66
CA ARG A 2 -22.66 -12.10 7.39
C ARG A 2 -22.18 -12.88 6.15
N VAL A 3 -22.84 -14.01 5.85
CA VAL A 3 -22.53 -14.84 4.66
C VAL A 3 -22.72 -14.05 3.37
N ILE A 4 -23.83 -13.33 3.23
CA ILE A 4 -24.12 -12.49 2.04
C ILE A 4 -23.05 -11.40 1.88
N SER A 5 -22.64 -10.75 2.98
CA SER A 5 -21.56 -9.75 2.93
C SER A 5 -20.24 -10.33 2.43
N LEU A 6 -19.90 -11.55 2.84
CA LEU A 6 -18.70 -12.25 2.35
C LEU A 6 -18.83 -12.66 0.88
N GLU A 7 -20.00 -13.11 0.43
CA GLU A 7 -20.26 -13.43 -0.97
C GLU A 7 -20.11 -12.20 -1.87
N ILE A 8 -20.67 -11.06 -1.46
CA ILE A 8 -20.56 -9.78 -2.19
C ILE A 8 -19.10 -9.34 -2.25
N LEU A 9 -18.39 -9.32 -1.11
CA LEU A 9 -16.97 -8.97 -1.07
C LEU A 9 -16.15 -9.87 -2.01
N THR A 10 -16.40 -11.17 -1.95
CA THR A 10 -15.72 -12.16 -2.81
C THR A 10 -16.01 -11.91 -4.28
N ALA A 11 -17.24 -11.58 -4.65
CA ALA A 11 -17.61 -11.26 -6.02
C ALA A 11 -16.85 -10.03 -6.55
N PHE A 12 -16.72 -8.97 -5.75
CA PHE A 12 -15.96 -7.78 -6.13
C PHE A 12 -14.47 -8.10 -6.33
N LEU A 13 -13.88 -8.89 -5.43
CA LEU A 13 -12.49 -9.32 -5.54
C LEU A 13 -12.24 -10.16 -6.81
N LEU A 14 -13.12 -11.11 -7.10
CA LEU A 14 -13.01 -11.99 -8.27
C LEU A 14 -13.25 -11.26 -9.60
N LEU A 15 -14.15 -10.29 -9.61
CA LEU A 15 -14.47 -9.49 -10.80
C LEU A 15 -13.54 -8.28 -11.00
N GLY A 16 -12.62 -8.03 -10.06
CA GLY A 16 -11.72 -6.87 -10.11
C GLY A 16 -12.45 -5.53 -10.02
N LEU A 17 -13.60 -5.49 -9.33
CA LEU A 17 -14.38 -4.28 -9.16
C LEU A 17 -13.82 -3.47 -7.98
N ASP A 18 -13.40 -2.23 -8.23
CA ASP A 18 -12.97 -1.32 -7.17
C ASP A 18 -14.16 -0.56 -6.60
N ALA A 19 -14.33 -0.61 -5.28
CA ALA A 19 -15.35 0.11 -4.55
C ALA A 19 -14.84 0.45 -3.14
N GLU A 20 -15.47 1.45 -2.53
CA GLU A 20 -15.29 1.80 -1.13
C GLU A 20 -16.22 0.92 -0.28
N ILE A 21 -15.63 0.24 0.70
CA ILE A 21 -16.33 -0.58 1.68
C ILE A 21 -16.45 0.23 2.96
N GLU A 22 -17.67 0.33 3.47
CA GLU A 22 -17.97 0.90 4.77
C GLU A 22 -18.58 -0.18 5.66
N VAL A 23 -18.02 -0.38 6.85
CA VAL A 23 -18.53 -1.32 7.83
C VAL A 23 -18.73 -0.59 9.16
N GLU A 24 -19.97 -0.55 9.63
CA GLU A 24 -20.28 -0.08 10.97
C GLU A 24 -19.69 -1.03 12.02
N LEU A 25 -19.00 -0.47 13.00
CA LEU A 25 -18.38 -1.23 14.07
C LEU A 25 -19.45 -1.87 14.96
N GLU A 26 -19.18 -3.06 15.51
CA GLU A 26 -20.18 -3.78 16.32
C GLU A 26 -20.59 -3.02 17.60
N ASN A 27 -19.73 -2.13 18.10
CA ASN A 27 -20.00 -1.25 19.23
C ASN A 27 -20.83 -0.01 18.85
N GLN A 28 -21.16 0.20 17.57
CA GLN A 28 -21.87 1.37 17.03
C GLN A 28 -21.13 2.70 17.25
N GLU A 29 -19.84 2.66 17.59
CA GLU A 29 -19.06 3.88 17.89
C GLU A 29 -18.37 4.46 16.64
N GLY A 30 -18.56 3.86 15.47
CA GLY A 30 -17.98 4.37 14.23
C GLY A 30 -18.12 3.47 13.02
N ILE A 31 -17.47 3.89 11.94
CA ILE A 31 -17.42 3.21 10.64
C ILE A 31 -15.94 2.97 10.28
N ALA A 32 -15.63 1.74 9.87
CA ALA A 32 -14.36 1.42 9.22
C ALA A 32 -14.53 1.50 7.71
N THR A 33 -13.64 2.22 7.04
CA THR A 33 -13.71 2.45 5.59
C THR A 33 -12.39 2.09 4.91
N TRP A 34 -12.46 1.40 3.77
CA TRP A 34 -11.30 1.09 2.92
C TRP A 34 -11.73 0.82 1.47
N ARG A 35 -10.80 0.84 0.52
CA ARG A 35 -11.09 0.43 -0.88
C ARG A 35 -10.71 -1.02 -1.15
N ILE A 36 -11.46 -1.67 -2.03
CA ILE A 36 -11.20 -3.07 -2.43
C ILE A 36 -9.82 -3.24 -3.05
N ARG A 37 -9.36 -2.29 -3.88
CA ARG A 37 -7.99 -2.32 -4.43
C ARG A 37 -6.88 -2.34 -3.36
N ASP A 38 -7.16 -1.88 -2.14
CA ASP A 38 -6.19 -1.90 -1.05
C ASP A 38 -6.01 -3.32 -0.49
N MET A 39 -7.00 -4.20 -0.67
CA MET A 39 -6.96 -5.62 -0.29
C MET A 39 -6.23 -6.49 -1.31
N LEU A 40 -6.10 -6.02 -2.56
CA LEU A 40 -5.44 -6.75 -3.63
C LEU A 40 -3.94 -6.50 -3.63
N ARG A 41 -3.16 -7.56 -3.84
CA ARG A 41 -1.72 -7.45 -4.09
C ARG A 41 -1.52 -6.89 -5.49
N GLY A 42 -0.84 -5.74 -5.60
CA GLY A 42 -0.41 -5.17 -6.88
C GLY A 42 0.74 -5.96 -7.52
N GLU A 43 1.27 -5.47 -8.63
CA GLU A 43 2.43 -6.08 -9.30
C GLU A 43 3.74 -5.74 -8.56
N VAL A 44 3.91 -6.26 -7.34
CA VAL A 44 5.04 -5.87 -6.48
C VAL A 44 6.21 -6.86 -6.60
N ASP A 45 7.37 -6.31 -6.97
CA ASP A 45 8.67 -6.96 -6.95
C ASP A 45 9.18 -6.99 -5.50
N THR A 46 9.15 -8.17 -4.90
CA THR A 46 9.52 -8.41 -3.50
C THR A 46 10.97 -8.08 -3.18
N SER A 47 11.84 -7.90 -4.17
CA SER A 47 13.26 -7.56 -3.94
C SER A 47 13.51 -6.05 -3.90
N THR A 48 13.10 -5.33 -4.94
CA THR A 48 13.35 -3.89 -5.07
C THR A 48 12.36 -3.07 -4.26
N ASP A 49 11.08 -3.44 -4.33
CA ASP A 49 10.01 -2.59 -3.79
C ASP A 49 9.98 -2.65 -2.27
N VAL A 50 10.24 -3.81 -1.67
CA VAL A 50 10.38 -3.95 -0.21
C VAL A 50 11.48 -3.02 0.31
N LYS A 51 12.66 -3.01 -0.33
CA LYS A 51 13.77 -2.13 0.09
C LYS A 51 13.42 -0.64 -0.01
N ILE A 52 12.63 -0.26 -1.01
CA ILE A 52 12.13 1.12 -1.14
C ILE A 52 11.20 1.45 0.02
N LEU A 53 10.22 0.57 0.31
CA LEU A 53 9.26 0.77 1.39
C LEU A 53 9.95 0.77 2.77
N GLU A 54 10.92 -0.12 3.01
CA GLU A 54 11.76 -0.13 4.22
C GLU A 54 12.59 1.14 4.38
N ALA A 55 13.12 1.71 3.28
CA ALA A 55 13.85 2.97 3.36
C ALA A 55 12.92 4.10 3.85
N VAL A 56 11.68 4.14 3.35
CA VAL A 56 10.66 5.09 3.82
C VAL A 56 10.31 4.83 5.29
N GLU A 57 10.17 3.56 5.71
CA GLU A 57 9.93 3.21 7.12
C GLU A 57 11.06 3.71 8.05
N LYS A 58 12.30 3.69 7.55
CA LYS A 58 13.51 4.14 8.26
C LYS A 58 13.75 5.66 8.18
N GLY A 59 12.81 6.43 7.61
CA GLY A 59 12.84 7.89 7.60
C GLY A 59 13.36 8.52 6.29
N ALA A 60 13.35 7.79 5.17
CA ALA A 60 13.59 8.40 3.86
C ALA A 60 12.31 9.08 3.34
N ASP A 61 12.25 10.41 3.46
CA ASP A 61 11.03 11.17 3.16
C ASP A 61 10.93 11.61 1.69
N THR A 62 12.01 11.57 0.91
CA THR A 62 12.00 11.99 -0.51
C THR A 62 12.54 10.92 -1.44
N ILE A 63 12.25 11.06 -2.74
CA ILE A 63 12.80 10.18 -3.80
C ILE A 63 14.33 10.17 -3.76
N SER A 64 14.94 11.32 -3.50
CA SER A 64 16.39 11.46 -3.38
C SER A 64 16.95 10.72 -2.16
N ASP A 65 16.25 10.77 -1.03
CA ASP A 65 16.66 10.06 0.19
C ASP A 65 16.55 8.55 0.02
N VAL A 66 15.45 8.09 -0.60
CA VAL A 66 15.25 6.68 -0.93
C VAL A 66 16.34 6.20 -1.90
N ALA A 67 16.68 6.98 -2.94
CA ALA A 67 17.77 6.63 -3.86
C ALA A 67 19.12 6.54 -3.15
N ARG A 68 19.40 7.44 -2.20
CA ARG A 68 20.62 7.40 -1.38
C ARG A 68 20.65 6.17 -0.48
N ALA A 69 19.55 5.86 0.21
CA ALA A 69 19.45 4.75 1.14
C ALA A 69 19.55 3.38 0.43
N THR A 70 18.87 3.24 -0.71
CA THR A 70 18.80 1.98 -1.47
C THR A 70 19.95 1.81 -2.48
N LYS A 71 20.67 2.88 -2.80
CA LYS A 71 21.70 2.96 -3.86
C LYS A 71 21.16 2.69 -5.27
N TYR A 72 19.84 2.76 -5.46
CA TYR A 72 19.24 2.67 -6.79
C TYR A 72 19.29 4.00 -7.54
N PRO A 73 19.35 3.98 -8.89
CA PRO A 73 19.26 5.19 -9.69
C PRO A 73 17.97 5.97 -9.40
N VAL A 74 18.05 7.30 -9.32
CA VAL A 74 16.90 8.18 -9.03
C VAL A 74 15.72 7.92 -9.96
N ALA A 75 15.97 7.74 -11.26
CA ALA A 75 14.91 7.42 -12.24
C ALA A 75 14.19 6.10 -11.92
N THR A 76 14.93 5.08 -11.45
CA THR A 76 14.36 3.81 -11.02
C THR A 76 13.49 3.98 -9.79
N VAL A 77 13.98 4.70 -8.79
CA VAL A 77 13.23 4.99 -7.56
C VAL A 77 11.97 5.78 -7.87
N TRP A 78 12.07 6.83 -8.69
CA TRP A 78 10.91 7.64 -9.11
C TRP A 78 9.82 6.78 -9.74
N ARG A 79 10.18 5.93 -10.71
CA ARG A 79 9.24 5.01 -11.38
C ARG A 79 8.59 4.04 -10.40
N LYS A 80 9.37 3.46 -9.49
CA LYS A 80 8.89 2.48 -8.51
C LYS A 80 8.01 3.14 -7.44
N VAL A 81 8.42 4.29 -6.91
CA VAL A 81 7.65 5.07 -5.91
C VAL A 81 6.31 5.51 -6.48
N ASN A 82 6.26 6.03 -7.70
CA ASN A 82 4.98 6.43 -8.31
C ASN A 82 4.03 5.24 -8.47
N ARG A 83 4.53 4.11 -8.99
CA ARG A 83 3.71 2.90 -9.09
C ARG A 83 3.25 2.39 -7.72
N LEU A 84 4.13 2.38 -6.71
CA LEU A 84 3.76 1.98 -5.34
C LEU A 84 2.74 2.95 -4.71
N ALA A 85 2.76 4.23 -5.09
CA ALA A 85 1.75 5.21 -4.70
C ALA A 85 0.40 4.90 -5.36
N ASP A 86 0.42 4.65 -6.68
CA ASP A 86 -0.77 4.32 -7.46
C ASP A 86 -1.44 3.02 -6.96
N GLU A 87 -0.63 2.05 -6.51
CA GLU A 87 -1.08 0.78 -5.94
C GLU A 87 -1.43 0.86 -4.43
N GLY A 88 -1.30 2.03 -3.81
CA GLY A 88 -1.73 2.30 -2.44
C GLY A 88 -0.78 1.82 -1.33
N TYR A 89 0.49 1.53 -1.63
CA TYR A 89 1.49 1.15 -0.62
C TYR A 89 2.11 2.36 0.10
N LEU A 90 2.10 3.53 -0.55
CA LEU A 90 2.57 4.78 0.02
C LEU A 90 1.70 5.95 -0.46
N THR A 91 1.71 7.04 0.29
CA THR A 91 1.16 8.33 -0.13
C THR A 91 2.28 9.30 -0.45
N LYS A 92 2.01 10.21 -1.39
CA LYS A 92 2.92 11.28 -1.78
C LYS A 92 2.24 12.63 -1.53
N ASP A 93 2.95 13.54 -0.87
CA ASP A 93 2.62 14.97 -0.92
C ASP A 93 3.54 15.63 -1.96
N GLY A 94 3.16 15.50 -3.23
CA GLY A 94 4.02 15.86 -4.37
C GLY A 94 5.34 15.09 -4.37
N ASP A 95 6.45 15.79 -4.55
CA ASP A 95 7.81 15.21 -4.44
C ASP A 95 8.47 15.49 -3.08
N LYS A 96 7.72 16.05 -2.11
CA LYS A 96 8.27 16.56 -0.85
C LYS A 96 8.22 15.57 0.30
N SER A 97 7.22 14.69 0.34
CA SER A 97 7.13 13.67 1.39
C SER A 97 6.55 12.35 0.87
N LEU A 98 7.09 11.27 1.42
CA LEU A 98 6.67 9.89 1.22
C LEU A 98 6.23 9.34 2.57
N GLN A 99 5.04 8.76 2.64
CA GLN A 99 4.55 8.11 3.86
C GLN A 99 3.97 6.74 3.55
N LEU A 100 4.25 5.75 4.41
CA LEU A 100 3.68 4.41 4.25
C LEU A 100 2.20 4.40 4.62
N THR A 101 1.39 3.77 3.78
CA THR A 101 0.03 3.39 4.14
C THR A 101 0.05 2.16 5.05
N THR A 102 -1.12 1.80 5.60
CA THR A 102 -1.29 0.53 6.33
C THR A 102 -0.93 -0.67 5.43
N LYS A 103 -1.34 -0.65 4.15
CA LYS A 103 -0.98 -1.67 3.15
C LYS A 103 0.53 -1.79 2.98
N GLY A 104 1.24 -0.65 2.86
CA GLY A 104 2.70 -0.58 2.82
C GLY A 104 3.37 -1.26 4.01
N LYS A 105 2.94 -0.91 5.23
CA LYS A 105 3.48 -1.48 6.47
C LYS A 105 3.25 -2.99 6.58
N ILE A 106 2.05 -3.47 6.23
CA ILE A 106 1.74 -4.90 6.20
C ILE A 106 2.66 -5.61 5.19
N PHE A 107 2.83 -5.02 4.01
CA PHE A 107 3.68 -5.60 2.97
C PHE A 107 5.13 -5.76 3.41
N ILE A 108 5.71 -4.74 4.05
CA ILE A 108 7.05 -4.83 4.66
C ILE A 108 7.11 -6.03 5.62
N LYS A 109 6.16 -6.14 6.56
CA LYS A 109 6.15 -7.22 7.56
C LYS A 109 6.04 -8.63 6.95
N LEU A 110 5.39 -8.77 5.79
CA LEU A 110 5.24 -10.06 5.11
C LEU A 110 6.50 -10.50 4.36
N TYR A 111 7.35 -9.56 3.93
CA TYR A 111 8.43 -9.82 2.98
C TYR A 111 9.81 -9.33 3.41
N SER A 112 9.92 -8.66 4.56
CA SER A 112 11.21 -8.34 5.16
C SER A 112 11.72 -9.57 5.89
N TYR A 113 12.84 -10.11 5.42
CA TYR A 113 13.55 -11.18 6.09
C TYR A 113 14.63 -10.54 6.98
N GLU A 114 14.60 -10.82 8.28
CA GLU A 114 15.72 -10.54 9.20
C GLU A 114 16.95 -11.37 8.84
#